data_AF-A0A7K3VK10-F1
#
_entry.id   AF-A0A7K3VK10-F1
#
_cell.length_a   1.000
_cell.length_b   1.000
_cell.length_c   1.000
_cell.angle_alpha   90.00
_cell.angle_beta   90.00
_cell.angle_gamma   90.00
#
_symmetry.space_group_name_H-M   'P 1'
#
loop_
_entity.id
_entity.type
_entity.pdbx_description
1 polymer ?
#
loop_
_entity_poly.entity_id
_entity_poly.type
_entity_poly.pdbx_seq_one_letter_code
_entity_poly.pdbx_strand_id
1 'polypeptide(L)'
;MRGYKMDDWFGMDRYDLINRLRSVADDLEAVDKERSGIIPKAVLIRNWALAQRTVPCLIGNATGHPEIGNDRPTFSSPIYYIDNERRIARTFSRWYRLGNRVDPEFWNIRARSAK
;
A
#
# COMPACT_ATOMS: atom_id res chain seq x y z
N MET A 1 -2.20 19.71 20.40
CA MET A 1 -1.35 19.08 19.37
C MET A 1 -1.28 17.59 19.69
N ARG A 2 -2.09 16.75 19.03
CA ARG A 2 -2.14 15.31 19.32
C ARG A 2 -0.94 14.70 18.59
N GLY A 3 0.08 14.29 19.33
CA GLY A 3 1.26 13.64 18.76
C GLY A 3 0.82 12.39 18.01
N TYR A 4 0.99 12.40 16.68
CA TYR A 4 0.92 11.19 15.88
C TYR A 4 2.00 10.27 16.44
N LYS A 5 1.62 9.22 17.19
CA LYS A 5 2.59 8.18 17.55
C LYS A 5 3.11 7.62 16.25
N MET A 6 4.43 7.51 16.15
CA MET A 6 5.18 7.02 14.98
C MET A 6 4.78 5.58 14.56
N ASP A 7 3.88 4.95 15.31
CA ASP A 7 3.50 3.54 15.23
C ASP A 7 2.09 3.32 14.63
N ASP A 8 1.37 4.38 14.23
CA ASP A 8 0.02 4.26 13.69
C ASP A 8 0.00 4.03 12.16
N TRP A 9 0.15 2.78 11.73
CA TRP A 9 0.07 2.35 10.34
C TRP A 9 -1.39 2.13 9.92
N PHE A 10 -2.05 3.21 9.49
CA PHE A 10 -3.46 3.19 9.06
C PHE A 10 -4.43 2.75 10.18
N GLY A 11 -4.18 3.11 11.43
CA GLY A 11 -4.99 2.69 12.58
C GLY A 11 -4.49 1.42 13.27
N MET A 12 -3.33 0.88 12.89
CA MET A 12 -2.76 -0.37 13.44
C MET A 12 -1.29 -0.22 13.80
N ASP A 13 -0.86 -0.87 14.88
CA ASP A 13 0.55 -1.06 15.16
C ASP A 13 1.22 -1.99 14.12
N ARG A 14 2.54 -1.87 13.95
CA ARG A 14 3.32 -2.64 12.97
C ARG A 14 3.18 -4.14 13.17
N TYR A 15 3.16 -4.62 14.41
CA TYR A 15 3.07 -6.06 14.69
C TYR A 15 1.69 -6.61 14.30
N ASP A 16 0.63 -5.85 14.56
CA ASP A 16 -0.73 -6.20 14.14
C ASP A 16 -0.83 -6.29 12.62
N LEU A 17 -0.25 -5.32 11.91
CA LEU A 17 -0.21 -5.35 10.45
C LEU A 17 0.53 -6.59 9.93
N ILE A 18 1.68 -6.93 10.50
CA ILE A 18 2.46 -8.12 10.10
C ILE A 18 1.62 -9.40 10.31
N ASN A 19 0.98 -9.54 11.46
CA ASN A 19 0.16 -10.71 11.77
C ASN A 19 -1.05 -10.79 10.83
N ARG A 20 -1.67 -9.66 10.51
CA ARG A 20 -2.79 -9.62 9.56
C ARG A 20 -2.36 -10.01 8.16
N LEU A 21 -1.20 -9.53 7.69
CA LEU A 21 -0.68 -9.88 6.36
C LEU A 21 -0.31 -11.36 6.26
N ARG A 22 0.24 -11.95 7.32
CA ARG A 22 0.50 -13.40 7.38
C ARG A 22 -0.80 -14.20 7.32
N SER A 23 -1.78 -13.86 8.16
CA SER A 23 -3.09 -14.50 8.13
C SER A 23 -3.73 -14.43 6.74
N VAL A 24 -3.66 -13.29 6.05
CA VAL A 24 -4.17 -13.17 4.68
C VAL A 24 -3.41 -14.08 3.71
N ALA A 25 -2.08 -14.15 3.81
CA ALA A 25 -1.30 -15.04 2.95
C ALA A 25 -1.65 -16.52 3.20
N ASP A 26 -1.73 -16.92 4.47
CA ASP A 26 -2.09 -18.28 4.89
C ASP A 26 -3.50 -18.66 4.40
N ASP A 27 -4.48 -17.75 4.54
CA ASP A 27 -5.84 -17.95 4.05
C ASP A 27 -5.87 -18.13 2.52
N LEU A 28 -5.10 -17.32 1.76
CA LEU A 28 -5.03 -17.43 0.30
C LEU A 28 -4.35 -18.71 -0.16
N GLU A 29 -3.30 -19.16 0.53
CA GLU A 29 -2.64 -20.45 0.24
C GLU A 29 -3.52 -21.66 0.57
N ALA A 30 -4.37 -21.54 1.59
CA ALA A 30 -5.28 -22.61 2.00
C ALA A 30 -6.37 -22.87 0.95
N VAL A 31 -6.87 -21.82 0.26
CA VAL A 31 -7.90 -21.94 -0.79
C VAL A 31 -7.49 -22.93 -1.88
N ASP A 32 -6.23 -22.92 -2.32
CA ASP A 32 -5.74 -23.83 -3.37
C ASP A 32 -5.54 -25.27 -2.87
N LYS A 33 -5.34 -25.46 -1.55
CA LYS A 33 -5.10 -26.76 -0.92
C LYS A 33 -6.40 -27.47 -0.55
N GLU A 34 -7.45 -26.73 -0.22
CA GLU A 34 -8.74 -27.28 0.20
C GLU A 34 -9.66 -27.58 -1.01
N ARG A 35 -9.48 -28.76 -1.62
CA ARG A 35 -10.41 -29.28 -2.66
C ARG A 35 -11.88 -29.41 -2.20
N SER A 36 -12.15 -29.30 -0.89
CA SER A 36 -13.49 -29.40 -0.30
C SER A 36 -14.35 -28.16 -0.55
N GLY A 37 -13.75 -27.01 -0.90
CA GLY A 37 -14.47 -25.75 -1.07
C GLY A 37 -15.01 -25.14 0.24
N ILE A 38 -14.54 -25.62 1.40
CA ILE A 38 -14.94 -25.07 2.70
C ILE A 38 -14.18 -23.76 2.93
N ILE A 39 -14.84 -22.64 2.69
CA ILE A 39 -14.31 -21.33 3.09
C ILE A 39 -14.45 -21.21 4.62
N PRO A 40 -13.45 -20.68 5.36
CA PRO A 40 -13.57 -20.38 6.79
C PRO A 40 -14.83 -19.54 7.10
N LYS A 41 -15.20 -19.40 8.39
CA LYS A 41 -16.34 -18.55 8.81
C LYS A 41 -16.26 -17.17 8.14
N ALA A 42 -17.08 -16.99 7.10
CA ALA A 42 -17.06 -15.82 6.24
C ALA A 42 -18.28 -14.93 6.49
N VAL A 43 -18.12 -13.63 6.26
CA VAL A 43 -19.23 -12.69 6.25
C VAL A 43 -19.95 -12.78 4.91
N LEU A 44 -21.27 -13.01 4.94
CA LEU A 44 -22.10 -12.99 3.74
C LEU A 44 -22.35 -11.53 3.31
N ILE A 45 -21.92 -11.18 2.09
CA ILE A 45 -22.32 -9.94 1.41
C ILE A 45 -23.37 -10.27 0.33
N ARG A 46 -24.53 -9.63 0.39
CA ARG A 46 -25.61 -9.77 -0.61
C ARG A 46 -25.51 -8.62 -1.62
N ASN A 47 -25.91 -8.86 -2.88
CA ASN A 47 -25.93 -7.87 -3.96
C ASN A 47 -24.59 -7.14 -4.16
N TRP A 48 -23.49 -7.90 -4.14
CA TRP A 48 -22.14 -7.33 -4.23
C TRP A 48 -21.80 -6.90 -5.67
N ALA A 49 -20.95 -5.88 -5.78
CA ALA A 49 -20.31 -5.45 -7.02
C ALA A 49 -18.85 -5.07 -6.74
N LEU A 50 -18.01 -5.10 -7.77
CA LEU A 50 -16.64 -4.57 -7.66
C LEU A 50 -16.69 -3.04 -7.54
N ALA A 51 -16.10 -2.51 -6.48
CA ALA A 51 -15.98 -1.08 -6.25
C ALA A 51 -14.50 -0.70 -6.09
N GLN A 52 -14.17 0.55 -6.44
CA GLN A 52 -12.83 1.10 -6.26
C GLN A 52 -12.86 2.19 -5.18
N ARG A 53 -11.80 2.27 -4.37
CA ARG A 53 -11.62 3.30 -3.33
C ARG A 53 -10.23 3.89 -3.41
N THR A 54 -10.08 5.16 -3.02
CA THR A 54 -8.76 5.79 -2.88
C THR A 54 -8.01 5.16 -1.71
N VAL A 55 -6.76 4.81 -1.95
CA VAL A 55 -5.84 4.23 -0.96
C VAL A 55 -4.54 5.02 -0.94
N PRO A 56 -3.89 5.19 0.22
CA PRO A 56 -2.60 5.87 0.28
C PRO A 56 -1.52 5.16 -0.54
N CYS A 57 -0.86 5.92 -1.39
CA CYS A 57 0.26 5.47 -2.23
C CYS A 57 1.34 6.55 -2.27
N LEU A 58 2.52 6.20 -2.77
CA LEU A 58 3.57 7.16 -3.09
C LEU A 58 3.31 7.74 -4.48
N ILE A 59 3.58 9.03 -4.63
CA ILE A 59 3.78 9.67 -5.93
C ILE A 59 5.19 10.25 -5.98
N GLY A 60 5.91 9.99 -7.06
CA GLY A 60 7.28 10.45 -7.20
C GLY A 60 7.92 10.04 -8.52
N ASN A 61 9.11 10.54 -8.76
CA ASN A 61 10.00 10.02 -9.80
C ASN A 61 10.75 8.82 -9.23
N ALA A 62 10.54 7.64 -9.81
CA ALA A 62 11.25 6.43 -9.40
C ALA A 62 12.56 6.29 -10.18
N THR A 63 13.62 5.85 -9.50
CA THR A 63 14.89 5.46 -10.11
C THR A 63 15.12 3.96 -9.87
N GLY A 64 15.59 3.25 -10.90
CA GLY A 64 15.82 1.80 -10.84
C GLY A 64 14.54 0.96 -10.90
N HIS A 65 13.41 1.53 -11.35
CA HIS A 65 12.19 0.77 -11.52
C HIS A 65 12.30 -0.17 -12.74
N PRO A 66 12.14 -1.50 -12.58
CA PRO A 66 12.44 -2.46 -13.64
C PRO A 66 11.59 -2.28 -14.91
N GLU A 67 10.37 -1.79 -14.76
CA GLU A 67 9.41 -1.68 -15.87
C GLU A 67 9.17 -0.24 -16.37
N ILE A 68 9.41 0.78 -15.55
CA ILE A 68 8.96 2.16 -15.82
C ILE A 68 10.11 3.02 -16.37
N GLY A 69 11.36 2.60 -16.11
CA GLY A 69 12.55 3.41 -16.37
C GLY A 69 12.81 4.42 -15.26
N ASN A 70 13.80 5.27 -15.48
CA ASN A 70 14.22 6.28 -14.51
C ASN A 70 13.47 7.61 -14.71
N ASP A 71 13.22 8.30 -13.60
CA ASP A 71 12.76 9.69 -13.53
C ASP A 71 11.40 9.99 -14.16
N ARG A 72 10.60 8.95 -14.39
CA ARG A 72 9.19 9.12 -14.77
C ARG A 72 8.32 9.22 -13.52
N PRO A 73 7.39 10.20 -13.47
CA PRO A 73 6.37 10.25 -12.42
C PRO A 73 5.57 8.95 -12.38
N THR A 74 5.45 8.37 -11.20
CA THR A 74 4.71 7.13 -11.00
C THR A 74 3.96 7.15 -9.67
N PHE A 75 2.78 6.53 -9.68
CA PHE A 75 2.08 6.14 -8.48
C PHE A 75 2.50 4.74 -8.09
N SER A 76 2.86 4.53 -6.83
CA SER A 76 3.12 3.19 -6.32
C SER A 76 1.82 2.41 -6.10
N SER A 77 1.95 1.11 -5.89
CA SER A 77 0.95 0.30 -5.21
C SER A 77 0.69 0.82 -3.77
N PRO A 78 -0.38 0.36 -3.09
CA PRO A 78 -0.71 0.81 -1.75
C PRO A 78 0.46 0.67 -0.77
N ILE A 79 0.64 1.67 0.09
CA ILE A 79 1.65 1.66 1.14
C ILE A 79 1.20 0.73 2.27
N TYR A 80 2.15 -0.06 2.80
CA TYR A 80 1.98 -0.86 4.01
C TYR A 80 2.86 -0.37 5.16
N TYR A 81 3.99 0.28 4.88
CA TYR A 81 4.91 0.79 5.91
C TYR A 81 5.64 2.02 5.39
N ILE A 82 5.88 3.03 6.23
CA ILE A 82 6.66 4.23 5.89
C ILE A 82 7.39 4.83 7.08
N ASP A 83 8.70 4.62 7.15
CA ASP A 83 9.56 5.22 8.17
C ASP A 83 10.22 6.48 7.61
N ASN A 84 9.76 7.66 8.06
CA ASN A 84 10.28 8.94 7.60
C ASN A 84 11.69 9.22 8.11
N GLU A 85 12.06 8.74 9.30
CA GLU A 85 13.40 8.94 9.87
C GLU A 85 14.43 8.13 9.09
N ARG A 86 14.12 6.86 8.82
CA ARG A 86 14.97 5.98 8.00
C ARG A 86 14.82 6.20 6.51
N ARG A 87 13.86 7.04 6.09
CA ARG A 87 13.50 7.32 4.69
C ARG A 87 13.27 6.06 3.88
N ILE A 88 12.42 5.18 4.37
CA ILE A 88 12.03 3.95 3.67
C ILE A 88 10.52 3.76 3.66
N ALA A 89 10.02 3.12 2.61
CA ALA A 89 8.64 2.68 2.54
C ALA A 89 8.52 1.28 1.95
N ARG A 90 7.56 0.49 2.44
CA ARG A 90 7.12 -0.77 1.83
C ARG A 90 5.75 -0.55 1.21
N THR A 91 5.63 -0.87 -0.07
CA THR A 91 4.34 -1.01 -0.75
C THR A 91 4.02 -2.48 -0.96
N PHE A 92 2.91 -2.80 -1.63
CA PHE A 92 2.61 -4.20 -2.01
C PHE A 92 3.77 -4.82 -2.80
N SER A 93 4.29 -4.09 -3.78
CA SER A 93 5.21 -4.63 -4.78
C SER A 93 6.67 -4.46 -4.39
N ARG A 94 7.11 -3.30 -3.88
CA ARG A 94 8.55 -3.04 -3.66
C ARG A 94 8.89 -2.28 -2.37
N TRP A 95 10.17 -2.31 -2.01
CA TRP A 95 10.74 -1.37 -1.04
C TRP A 95 11.21 -0.12 -1.78
N TYR A 96 10.98 1.05 -1.20
CA TYR A 96 11.45 2.33 -1.70
C TYR A 96 12.36 2.97 -0.68
N ARG A 97 13.50 3.50 -1.15
CA ARG A 97 14.24 4.53 -0.43
C ARG A 97 13.62 5.88 -0.79
N LEU A 98 13.27 6.68 0.20
CA LEU A 98 12.58 7.95 0.03
C LEU A 98 13.59 9.08 -0.11
N GLY A 99 13.43 9.87 -1.17
CA GLY A 99 14.15 11.13 -1.36
C GLY A 99 13.56 12.26 -0.53
N ASN A 100 13.69 13.47 -1.05
CA ASN A 100 13.10 14.64 -0.41
C ASN A 100 11.57 14.61 -0.51
N ARG A 101 10.90 14.77 0.63
CA ARG A 101 9.44 14.91 0.67
C ARG A 101 9.06 16.30 0.17
N VAL A 102 8.11 16.34 -0.75
CA VAL A 102 7.48 17.59 -1.22
C VAL A 102 6.05 17.67 -0.69
N ASP A 103 5.47 18.86 -0.72
CA ASP A 103 4.04 19.02 -0.50
C ASP A 103 3.26 18.27 -1.59
N PRO A 104 2.20 17.51 -1.27
CA PRO A 104 1.38 16.81 -2.27
C PRO A 104 0.86 17.72 -3.39
N GLU A 105 0.63 19.01 -3.13
CA GLU A 105 0.14 19.97 -4.13
C GLU A 105 1.15 20.18 -5.27
N PHE A 106 2.45 19.99 -5.02
CA PHE A 106 3.48 19.98 -6.05
C PHE A 106 3.14 19.00 -7.19
N TRP A 107 2.63 17.82 -6.82
CA TRP A 107 2.25 16.79 -7.79
C TRP A 107 0.88 17.03 -8.40
N ASN A 108 -0.08 17.59 -7.65
CA ASN A 108 -1.40 17.95 -8.18
C ASN A 108 -1.31 18.96 -9.32
N ILE A 109 -0.44 19.97 -9.19
CA ILE A 109 -0.21 20.98 -10.23
C ILE A 109 0.38 20.32 -11.48
N ARG A 110 1.44 19.51 -11.31
CA ARG A 110 2.12 18.85 -12.44
C ARG A 110 1.25 17.84 -13.17
N ALA A 111 0.38 17.12 -12.46
CA ALA A 111 -0.57 16.19 -13.07
C ALA A 111 -1.62 16.90 -13.92
N ARG A 112 -2.00 18.15 -13.57
CA ARG A 112 -2.95 18.96 -14.33
C ARG A 112 -2.32 19.59 -15.57
N SER A 113 -1.05 19.98 -15.51
CA SER A 113 -0.32 20.61 -16.62
C SER A 113 0.16 19.63 -17.71
N ALA A 114 0.03 18.32 -17.47
CA ALA A 114 0.40 17.26 -18.42
C ALA A 114 -0.78 16.78 -19.30
N LYS A 115 -1.97 17.38 -19.15
CA LYS A 115 -3.10 17.26 -20.07
C LYS A 115 -3.09 18.41 -21.07
#